data_AF-A0A6A9SG85-F1
#
_entry.id   AF-A0A6A9SG85-F1
#
_cell.length_a   1.000
_cell.length_b   1.000
_cell.length_c   1.000
_cell.angle_alpha   90.00
_cell.angle_beta   90.00
_cell.angle_gamma   90.00
#
_symmetry.space_group_name_H-M   'P 1'
#
loop_
_entity.id
_entity.type
_entity.pdbx_description
1 polymer ?
#
loop_
_entity_poly.entity_id
_entity_poly.type
_entity_poly.pdbx_seq_one_letter_code
_entity_poly.pdbx_strand_id
1 'polypeptide(L)'
;MVRYGFTQDDGSQKQELKLRSVYEPIPENATTSSAIYFVTDDQLGRLENLADNPYRVEGDGNIVKEIQDECEDSDRVRYPVYAESDARDDGVPFDPMIAWIQGFIEEELNIPSAECTFWYSGSRSIHVHAPRFLTHTQLTELRRRAKQYCEKSDAELDAAIYKAKQQFRLPGVTHRKSAGALQKVQIDPSWQNDTIIRTSSNDHSRPDSYLGMLEATFTPQADGDDFALTLDAPTENEIETPVIEKTKDSVAIADVPEWEMHRGPQFSPYALATGNPRSVAALEVKGGAFAREGKRGGAPMVPARFFGAVGCDGHYTKNAEHAPLQLSEGAGKDYEKWVDHGFEARDYVVIIGGRSRCSIIHSVSKAEALQTGYHLIREDGGRQAALTYLSDEGYSVGSSGSTSSSDDEDSSRAESIEGEAPTIYSARENPQTDAEALQQTAEQDGIGNLSYWEIRRVAHRLLRYGWEPSWEWFEEQYGSEFDPVVTWTQFRSIVEENRYHKYDDVEVPEKPT
;
A
#
# COMPACT_ATOMS: atom_id res chain seq x y z
N MET A 1 -6.19 -1.40 -7.68
CA MET A 1 -7.58 -1.49 -7.16
C MET A 1 -8.37 -2.53 -7.96
N VAL A 2 -9.43 -3.10 -7.38
CA VAL A 2 -10.30 -4.12 -8.02
C VAL A 2 -11.78 -3.81 -7.80
N ARG A 3 -12.65 -4.36 -8.66
CA ARG A 3 -14.11 -4.28 -8.57
C ARG A 3 -14.67 -5.67 -8.31
N TYR A 4 -15.50 -5.81 -7.27
CA TYR A 4 -16.20 -7.06 -6.99
C TYR A 4 -17.56 -7.14 -7.70
N GLY A 5 -17.99 -8.35 -8.03
CA GLY A 5 -19.31 -8.65 -8.57
C GLY A 5 -20.09 -9.59 -7.65
N PHE A 6 -21.36 -9.29 -7.44
CA PHE A 6 -22.29 -10.01 -6.57
C PHE A 6 -23.36 -10.71 -7.43
N THR A 7 -23.71 -11.94 -7.05
CA THR A 7 -24.86 -12.63 -7.66
C THR A 7 -26.13 -12.27 -6.88
N GLN A 8 -27.16 -11.77 -7.55
CA GLN A 8 -28.47 -11.50 -6.94
C GLN A 8 -29.34 -12.76 -6.87
N ASP A 9 -30.42 -12.73 -6.08
CA ASP A 9 -31.36 -13.84 -5.91
C ASP A 9 -31.94 -14.35 -7.25
N ASP A 10 -32.30 -13.41 -8.14
CA ASP A 10 -32.79 -13.70 -9.49
C ASP A 10 -31.70 -14.34 -10.40
N GLY A 11 -30.43 -14.14 -10.05
CA GLY A 11 -29.25 -14.66 -10.75
C GLY A 11 -28.52 -13.65 -11.60
N SER A 12 -29.02 -12.42 -11.68
CA SER A 12 -28.31 -11.33 -12.33
C SER A 12 -27.00 -11.01 -11.59
N GLN A 13 -26.04 -10.48 -12.33
CA GLN A 13 -24.76 -10.04 -11.77
C GLN A 13 -24.84 -8.55 -11.48
N LYS A 14 -24.75 -8.18 -10.20
CA LYS A 14 -24.62 -6.78 -9.78
C LYS A 14 -23.15 -6.45 -9.56
N GLN A 15 -22.65 -5.46 -10.27
CA GLN A 15 -21.32 -4.91 -10.03
C GLN A 15 -21.31 -4.03 -8.78
N GLU A 16 -20.23 -4.06 -7.99
CA GLU A 16 -20.03 -3.09 -6.91
C GLU A 16 -19.98 -1.67 -7.51
N LEU A 17 -20.52 -0.67 -6.80
CA LEU A 17 -20.37 0.74 -7.17
C LEU A 17 -19.15 1.38 -6.48
N LYS A 18 -18.15 0.56 -6.16
CA LYS A 18 -16.88 0.95 -5.55
C LYS A 18 -15.73 0.22 -6.26
N LEU A 19 -14.57 0.87 -6.34
CA LEU A 19 -13.28 0.18 -6.51
C LEU A 19 -12.62 0.08 -5.15
N ARG A 20 -12.05 -1.07 -4.84
CA ARG A 20 -11.38 -1.36 -3.58
C ARG A 20 -9.88 -1.51 -3.77
N SER A 21 -9.12 -1.20 -2.73
CA SER A 21 -7.71 -1.58 -2.66
C SER A 21 -7.55 -3.10 -2.74
N VAL A 22 -6.40 -3.59 -3.21
CA VAL A 22 -6.13 -5.05 -3.20
C VAL A 22 -5.92 -5.58 -1.78
N TYR A 23 -5.53 -4.70 -0.86
CA TYR A 23 -5.37 -4.96 0.57
C TYR A 23 -6.69 -4.84 1.37
N GLU A 24 -7.78 -4.33 0.77
CA GLU A 24 -9.08 -4.29 1.45
C GLU A 24 -9.66 -5.72 1.57
N PRO A 25 -10.38 -6.03 2.67
CA PRO A 25 -11.10 -7.28 2.78
C PRO A 25 -12.05 -7.53 1.61
N ILE A 26 -12.12 -8.78 1.15
CA ILE A 26 -13.12 -9.22 0.17
C ILE A 26 -14.51 -9.08 0.80
N PRO A 27 -15.48 -8.40 0.14
CA PRO A 27 -16.85 -8.33 0.66
C PRO A 27 -17.44 -9.74 0.82
N GLU A 28 -18.05 -10.04 1.97
CA GLU A 28 -18.57 -11.36 2.37
C GLU A 28 -19.39 -12.05 1.24
N ASN A 29 -20.24 -11.28 0.54
CA ASN A 29 -21.11 -11.80 -0.51
C ASN A 29 -20.57 -11.61 -1.94
N ALA A 30 -19.33 -11.14 -2.12
CA ALA A 30 -18.70 -11.05 -3.43
C ALA A 30 -18.57 -12.45 -4.05
N THR A 31 -18.87 -12.58 -5.33
CA THR A 31 -18.77 -13.85 -6.08
C THR A 31 -17.68 -13.82 -7.14
N THR A 32 -17.35 -12.64 -7.65
CA THR A 32 -16.35 -12.42 -8.69
C THR A 32 -15.51 -11.19 -8.40
N SER A 33 -14.36 -11.09 -9.06
CA SER A 33 -13.47 -9.93 -9.05
C SER A 33 -12.97 -9.61 -10.46
N SER A 34 -12.69 -8.34 -10.72
CA SER A 34 -12.10 -7.85 -11.97
C SER A 34 -10.58 -8.06 -12.06
N ALA A 35 -10.02 -7.64 -13.19
CA ALA A 35 -8.61 -7.22 -13.33
C ALA A 35 -8.22 -6.09 -12.35
N ILE A 36 -6.91 -5.81 -12.27
CA ILE A 36 -6.32 -4.78 -11.40
C ILE A 36 -6.21 -3.45 -12.16
N TYR A 37 -6.82 -2.39 -11.61
CA TYR A 37 -6.78 -1.02 -12.12
C TYR A 37 -5.77 -0.17 -11.32
N PHE A 38 -4.83 0.45 -12.01
CA PHE A 38 -3.83 1.38 -11.46
C PHE A 38 -4.39 2.80 -11.51
N VAL A 39 -5.32 3.04 -10.59
CA VAL A 39 -6.08 4.29 -10.42
C VAL A 39 -5.15 5.39 -9.90
N THR A 40 -5.16 6.57 -10.53
CA THR A 40 -4.39 7.74 -10.06
C THR A 40 -5.07 8.38 -8.84
N ASP A 41 -4.37 9.23 -8.09
CA ASP A 41 -4.97 9.90 -6.93
C ASP A 41 -6.10 10.89 -7.31
N ASP A 42 -6.12 11.43 -8.53
CA ASP A 42 -7.26 12.22 -9.07
C ASP A 42 -8.48 11.32 -9.34
N GLN A 43 -8.27 10.22 -10.07
CA GLN A 43 -9.34 9.27 -10.37
C GLN A 43 -9.89 8.63 -9.11
N LEU A 44 -9.01 8.35 -8.14
CA LEU A 44 -9.38 8.03 -6.78
C LEU A 44 -10.26 9.16 -6.27
N GLY A 45 -9.75 10.40 -6.14
CA GLY A 45 -10.48 11.60 -5.72
C GLY A 45 -11.83 11.87 -6.40
N ARG A 46 -12.07 11.32 -7.60
CA ARG A 46 -13.37 11.32 -8.29
C ARG A 46 -14.30 10.17 -7.88
N LEU A 47 -13.80 8.94 -7.73
CA LEU A 47 -14.55 7.81 -7.12
C LEU A 47 -15.10 8.25 -5.76
N GLU A 48 -14.16 8.51 -4.84
CA GLU A 48 -13.90 9.85 -4.36
C GLU A 48 -15.16 10.68 -3.99
N ASN A 49 -15.25 11.88 -4.55
CA ASN A 49 -16.36 12.82 -4.34
C ASN A 49 -17.76 12.30 -4.74
N LEU A 50 -17.87 11.11 -5.34
CA LEU A 50 -19.10 10.53 -5.87
C LEU A 50 -19.58 9.25 -5.15
N ALA A 51 -19.03 8.93 -3.96
CA ALA A 51 -19.44 7.79 -3.12
C ALA A 51 -20.97 7.68 -2.92
N ASP A 52 -21.57 8.77 -2.44
CA ASP A 52 -22.99 8.86 -2.07
C ASP A 52 -23.92 8.77 -3.29
N ASN A 53 -23.41 9.13 -4.48
CA ASN A 53 -24.15 9.02 -5.74
C ASN A 53 -23.20 8.73 -6.91
N PRO A 54 -22.83 7.45 -7.12
CA PRO A 54 -21.88 7.05 -8.16
C PRO A 54 -22.38 7.31 -9.59
N TYR A 55 -23.65 7.66 -9.77
CA TYR A 55 -24.29 7.99 -11.04
C TYR A 55 -24.26 9.48 -11.38
N ARG A 56 -23.65 10.34 -10.55
CA ARG A 56 -23.53 11.78 -10.81
C ARG A 56 -22.35 12.09 -11.75
N VAL A 57 -22.33 11.39 -12.87
CA VAL A 57 -21.41 11.55 -14.01
C VAL A 57 -22.23 11.84 -15.27
N GLU A 58 -21.61 12.27 -16.36
CA GLU A 58 -22.34 12.55 -17.60
C GLU A 58 -22.71 11.26 -18.35
N GLY A 59 -23.97 11.17 -18.81
CA GLY A 59 -24.52 10.01 -19.51
C GLY A 59 -25.05 8.89 -18.59
N ASP A 60 -25.34 7.72 -19.17
CA ASP A 60 -25.95 6.58 -18.46
C ASP A 60 -24.91 5.72 -17.67
N GLY A 61 -23.86 6.36 -17.17
CA GLY A 61 -22.69 5.74 -16.56
C GLY A 61 -22.73 5.62 -15.04
N ASN A 62 -21.61 5.17 -14.47
CA ASN A 62 -21.25 5.39 -13.07
C ASN A 62 -19.74 5.63 -13.00
N ILE A 63 -19.30 6.41 -12.01
CA ILE A 63 -17.89 6.82 -11.88
C ILE A 63 -16.93 5.63 -11.85
N VAL A 64 -17.32 4.49 -11.25
CA VAL A 64 -16.48 3.29 -11.29
C VAL A 64 -16.28 2.79 -12.72
N LYS A 65 -17.34 2.74 -13.53
CA LYS A 65 -17.23 2.31 -14.92
C LYS A 65 -16.31 3.26 -15.71
N GLU A 66 -16.49 4.58 -15.52
CA GLU A 66 -15.72 5.65 -16.15
C GLU A 66 -14.23 5.59 -15.79
N ILE A 67 -13.89 5.47 -14.50
CA ILE A 67 -12.49 5.26 -14.08
C ILE A 67 -11.91 3.95 -14.62
N GLN A 68 -12.73 2.89 -14.73
CA GLN A 68 -12.29 1.65 -15.40
C GLN A 68 -12.07 1.85 -16.91
N ASP A 69 -12.90 2.63 -17.60
CA ASP A 69 -12.72 2.98 -19.03
C ASP A 69 -11.40 3.78 -19.19
N GLU A 70 -11.20 4.85 -18.42
CA GLU A 70 -9.99 5.68 -18.46
C GLU A 70 -8.70 4.89 -18.14
N CYS A 71 -8.76 3.92 -17.22
CA CYS A 71 -7.61 3.06 -16.95
C CYS A 71 -7.31 2.12 -18.12
N GLU A 72 -8.33 1.57 -18.79
CA GLU A 72 -8.13 0.73 -19.98
C GLU A 72 -7.59 1.56 -21.15
N ASP A 73 -8.12 2.76 -21.39
CA ASP A 73 -7.65 3.70 -22.41
C ASP A 73 -6.22 4.21 -22.16
N SER A 74 -5.77 4.23 -20.89
CA SER A 74 -4.40 4.63 -20.50
C SER A 74 -3.42 3.45 -20.35
N ASP A 75 -3.83 2.22 -20.68
CA ASP A 75 -3.12 0.96 -20.40
C ASP A 75 -2.65 0.77 -18.93
N ARG A 76 -3.39 1.38 -18.00
CA ARG A 76 -3.22 1.29 -16.54
C ARG A 76 -4.04 0.14 -15.94
N VAL A 77 -4.19 -0.94 -16.69
CA VAL A 77 -4.85 -2.17 -16.23
C VAL A 77 -3.88 -3.34 -16.35
N ARG A 78 -3.91 -4.23 -15.36
CA ARG A 78 -3.21 -5.51 -15.39
C ARG A 78 -4.24 -6.62 -15.24
N TYR A 79 -4.45 -7.36 -16.33
CA TYR A 79 -5.30 -8.54 -16.36
C TYR A 79 -4.44 -9.74 -15.96
N PRO A 80 -4.76 -10.49 -14.89
CA PRO A 80 -4.05 -11.73 -14.59
C PRO A 80 -4.24 -12.72 -15.75
N VAL A 81 -3.24 -13.57 -16.02
CA VAL A 81 -3.32 -14.57 -17.09
C VAL A 81 -4.18 -15.75 -16.63
N TYR A 82 -5.29 -15.95 -17.34
CA TYR A 82 -6.19 -17.08 -17.16
C TYR A 82 -6.30 -17.88 -18.46
N ALA A 83 -6.50 -19.19 -18.37
CA ALA A 83 -7.16 -19.95 -19.43
C ALA A 83 -8.29 -20.79 -18.83
N GLU A 84 -9.36 -21.01 -19.59
CA GLU A 84 -10.54 -21.77 -19.18
C GLU A 84 -10.96 -22.71 -20.30
N SER A 85 -11.43 -23.90 -19.94
CA SER A 85 -12.21 -24.78 -20.81
C SER A 85 -13.49 -25.14 -20.07
N ASP A 86 -14.64 -25.03 -20.72
CA ASP A 86 -15.97 -25.34 -20.18
C ASP A 86 -16.71 -26.45 -20.96
N ALA A 87 -15.99 -27.12 -21.88
CA ALA A 87 -16.37 -28.24 -22.77
C ALA A 87 -16.99 -29.47 -22.07
N ARG A 88 -17.03 -29.48 -20.74
CA ARG A 88 -17.66 -30.53 -19.94
C ARG A 88 -19.17 -30.67 -20.21
N ASP A 89 -19.84 -29.60 -20.63
CA ASP A 89 -21.26 -29.65 -21.04
C ASP A 89 -21.46 -30.46 -22.35
N ASP A 90 -20.47 -30.47 -23.23
CA ASP A 90 -20.44 -31.25 -24.48
C ASP A 90 -19.93 -32.71 -24.26
N GLY A 91 -19.74 -33.09 -22.99
CA GLY A 91 -19.43 -34.46 -22.55
C GLY A 91 -17.94 -34.74 -22.33
N VAL A 92 -17.06 -33.79 -22.61
CA VAL A 92 -15.60 -33.94 -22.46
C VAL A 92 -15.23 -34.22 -20.99
N PRO A 93 -14.37 -35.20 -20.66
CA PRO A 93 -13.84 -35.38 -19.30
C PRO A 93 -12.89 -34.24 -18.87
N PHE A 94 -12.54 -34.13 -17.58
CA PHE A 94 -11.58 -33.12 -17.16
C PHE A 94 -10.15 -33.39 -17.68
N ASP A 95 -9.74 -34.65 -17.85
CA ASP A 95 -8.37 -34.99 -18.29
C ASP A 95 -7.99 -34.35 -19.65
N PRO A 96 -8.81 -34.43 -20.73
CA PRO A 96 -8.56 -33.64 -21.96
C PRO A 96 -8.57 -32.12 -21.76
N MET A 97 -9.49 -31.60 -20.94
CA MET A 97 -9.60 -30.16 -20.68
C MET A 97 -8.34 -29.62 -19.98
N ILE A 98 -7.80 -30.37 -19.02
CA ILE A 98 -6.54 -30.08 -18.33
C ILE A 98 -5.38 -30.15 -19.34
N ALA A 99 -5.31 -31.19 -20.17
CA ALA A 99 -4.24 -31.34 -21.17
C ALA A 99 -4.24 -30.22 -22.22
N TRP A 100 -5.40 -29.80 -22.72
CA TRP A 100 -5.54 -28.64 -23.61
C TRP A 100 -5.06 -27.34 -22.97
N ILE A 101 -5.41 -27.14 -21.70
CA ILE A 101 -4.97 -25.96 -20.94
C ILE A 101 -3.45 -25.99 -20.74
N GLN A 102 -2.86 -27.13 -20.34
CA GLN A 102 -1.42 -27.28 -20.18
C GLN A 102 -0.68 -26.99 -21.49
N GLY A 103 -1.11 -27.62 -22.59
CA GLY A 103 -0.50 -27.40 -23.91
C GLY A 103 -0.61 -25.94 -24.38
N PHE A 104 -1.70 -25.24 -24.09
CA PHE A 104 -1.80 -23.81 -24.41
C PHE A 104 -0.82 -22.95 -23.60
N ILE A 105 -0.73 -23.18 -22.29
CA ILE A 105 0.16 -22.45 -21.39
C ILE A 105 1.64 -22.69 -21.76
N GLU A 106 2.00 -23.93 -22.10
CA GLU A 106 3.37 -24.30 -22.46
C GLU A 106 3.75 -23.91 -23.90
N GLU A 107 2.89 -24.17 -24.91
CA GLU A 107 3.21 -23.90 -26.32
C GLU A 107 3.05 -22.42 -26.72
N GLU A 108 1.99 -21.74 -26.26
CA GLU A 108 1.63 -20.40 -26.77
C GLU A 108 2.09 -19.25 -25.85
N LEU A 109 2.26 -19.53 -24.55
CA LEU A 109 2.71 -18.55 -23.55
C LEU A 109 4.13 -18.82 -23.02
N ASN A 110 4.71 -19.99 -23.31
CA ASN A 110 6.04 -20.40 -22.84
C ASN A 110 6.19 -20.34 -21.31
N ILE A 111 5.12 -20.70 -20.58
CA ILE A 111 5.12 -20.83 -19.12
C ILE A 111 5.08 -22.32 -18.77
N PRO A 112 5.95 -22.83 -17.87
CA PRO A 112 5.83 -24.21 -17.39
C PRO A 112 4.49 -24.42 -16.66
N SER A 113 3.72 -25.45 -17.02
CA SER A 113 2.41 -25.68 -16.37
C SER A 113 2.52 -25.99 -14.86
N ALA A 114 3.70 -26.41 -14.39
CA ALA A 114 4.01 -26.61 -12.98
C ALA A 114 4.10 -25.32 -12.15
N GLU A 115 4.31 -24.16 -12.78
CA GLU A 115 4.29 -22.83 -12.12
C GLU A 115 2.87 -22.25 -12.03
N CYS A 116 1.87 -22.94 -12.59
CA CYS A 116 0.51 -22.45 -12.71
C CYS A 116 -0.46 -23.12 -11.73
N THR A 117 -1.43 -22.35 -11.23
CA THR A 117 -2.42 -22.85 -10.28
C THR A 117 -3.71 -23.26 -10.98
N PHE A 118 -4.07 -24.54 -10.90
CA PHE A 118 -5.27 -25.11 -11.49
C PHE A 118 -6.47 -25.06 -10.53
N TRP A 119 -7.65 -24.80 -11.10
CA TRP A 119 -8.90 -24.64 -10.35
C TRP A 119 -10.07 -25.33 -11.04
N TYR A 120 -10.88 -26.04 -10.27
CA TYR A 120 -12.22 -26.42 -10.69
C TYR A 120 -13.21 -25.28 -10.42
N SER A 121 -14.09 -24.98 -11.37
CA SER A 121 -15.08 -23.88 -11.31
C SER A 121 -16.17 -24.01 -10.24
N GLY A 122 -16.33 -25.21 -9.65
CA GLY A 122 -17.52 -25.61 -8.90
C GLY A 122 -18.67 -26.11 -9.78
N SER A 123 -18.48 -26.30 -11.10
CA SER A 123 -19.53 -26.88 -11.96
C SER A 123 -18.99 -27.69 -13.13
N ARG A 124 -18.48 -27.01 -14.16
CA ARG A 124 -18.18 -27.63 -15.46
C ARG A 124 -16.81 -27.25 -16.00
N SER A 125 -16.37 -26.00 -15.78
CA SER A 125 -15.10 -25.52 -16.27
C SER A 125 -13.92 -25.93 -15.40
N ILE A 126 -12.77 -26.13 -16.05
CA ILE A 126 -11.43 -26.07 -15.45
C ILE A 126 -10.83 -24.73 -15.82
N HIS A 127 -10.17 -24.07 -14.87
CA HIS A 127 -9.41 -22.85 -15.10
C HIS A 127 -7.97 -23.07 -14.68
N VAL A 128 -7.03 -22.41 -15.34
CA VAL A 128 -5.67 -22.19 -14.85
C VAL A 128 -5.45 -20.70 -14.61
N HIS A 129 -4.70 -20.39 -13.58
CA HIS A 129 -4.19 -19.05 -13.28
C HIS A 129 -2.67 -19.13 -13.42
N ALA A 130 -2.08 -18.41 -14.37
CA ALA A 130 -0.62 -18.38 -14.56
C ALA A 130 -0.03 -17.14 -13.88
N PRO A 131 1.20 -17.20 -13.32
CA PRO A 131 1.81 -16.14 -12.49
C PRO A 131 2.31 -14.94 -13.30
N ARG A 132 1.50 -14.43 -14.22
CA ARG A 132 1.80 -13.34 -15.15
C ARG A 132 0.60 -12.42 -15.31
N PHE A 133 0.85 -11.18 -15.69
CA PHE A 133 -0.15 -10.17 -15.99
C PHE A 133 0.01 -9.60 -17.40
N LEU A 134 -1.10 -9.11 -17.95
CA LEU A 134 -1.21 -8.56 -19.29
C LEU A 134 -1.63 -7.09 -19.25
N THR A 135 -1.11 -6.33 -20.21
CA THR A 135 -1.69 -5.05 -20.66
C THR A 135 -2.97 -5.28 -21.48
N HIS A 136 -3.71 -4.21 -21.80
CA HIS A 136 -4.91 -4.31 -22.63
C HIS A 136 -4.59 -4.79 -24.06
N THR A 137 -3.48 -4.31 -24.63
CA THR A 137 -2.99 -4.74 -25.95
C THR A 137 -2.64 -6.23 -25.95
N GLN A 138 -1.93 -6.70 -24.92
CA GLN A 138 -1.55 -8.10 -24.78
C GLN A 138 -2.77 -9.03 -24.59
N LEU A 139 -3.82 -8.57 -23.91
CA LEU A 139 -5.07 -9.34 -23.77
C LEU A 139 -5.74 -9.62 -25.13
N THR A 140 -5.69 -8.65 -26.05
CA THR A 140 -6.25 -8.81 -27.41
C THR A 140 -5.43 -9.79 -28.25
N GLU A 141 -4.10 -9.75 -28.13
CA GLU A 141 -3.19 -10.71 -28.78
C GLU A 141 -3.35 -12.12 -28.20
N LEU A 142 -3.46 -12.26 -26.88
CA LEU A 142 -3.71 -13.54 -26.22
C LEU A 142 -5.00 -14.19 -26.72
N ARG A 143 -6.06 -13.39 -26.92
CA ARG A 143 -7.31 -13.86 -27.53
C ARG A 143 -7.13 -14.46 -28.91
N ARG A 144 -6.22 -13.87 -29.71
CA ARG A 144 -5.90 -14.33 -31.06
C ARG A 144 -5.15 -15.66 -31.01
N ARG A 145 -4.13 -15.78 -30.14
CA ARG A 145 -3.36 -17.01 -29.91
C ARG A 145 -4.25 -18.15 -29.44
N ALA A 146 -5.10 -17.92 -28.43
CA ALA A 146 -6.03 -18.93 -27.91
C ALA A 146 -6.93 -19.53 -29.00
N LYS A 147 -7.49 -18.70 -29.90
CA LYS A 147 -8.31 -19.18 -31.03
C LYS A 147 -7.49 -20.02 -32.01
N GLN A 148 -6.28 -19.58 -32.36
CA GLN A 148 -5.40 -20.31 -33.27
C GLN A 148 -4.95 -21.65 -32.67
N TYR A 149 -4.70 -21.69 -31.36
CA TYR A 149 -4.42 -22.94 -30.65
C TYR A 149 -5.60 -23.91 -30.75
N CYS A 150 -6.84 -23.46 -30.47
CA CYS A 150 -8.04 -24.27 -30.65
C CYS A 150 -8.17 -24.82 -32.09
N GLU A 151 -7.99 -23.97 -33.11
CA GLU A 151 -8.03 -24.35 -34.53
C GLU A 151 -6.93 -25.36 -34.94
N LYS A 152 -5.76 -25.31 -34.29
CA LYS A 152 -4.58 -26.15 -34.57
C LYS A 152 -4.63 -27.51 -33.84
N SER A 153 -5.13 -27.51 -32.61
CA SER A 153 -5.02 -28.65 -31.67
C SER A 153 -6.34 -29.39 -31.40
N ASP A 154 -7.45 -28.92 -31.98
CA ASP A 154 -8.82 -29.41 -31.68
C ASP A 154 -9.19 -29.23 -30.20
N ALA A 155 -8.61 -28.20 -29.55
CA ALA A 155 -8.86 -27.85 -28.16
C ALA A 155 -10.08 -26.94 -28.01
N GLU A 156 -10.86 -27.16 -26.95
CA GLU A 156 -12.03 -26.33 -26.64
C GLU A 156 -11.74 -25.40 -25.44
N LEU A 157 -10.99 -24.33 -25.68
CA LEU A 157 -10.74 -23.25 -24.71
C LEU A 157 -11.71 -22.06 -24.91
N ASP A 158 -12.21 -21.48 -23.81
CA ASP A 158 -13.04 -20.27 -23.87
C ASP A 158 -12.20 -19.02 -24.16
N ALA A 159 -11.92 -18.77 -25.44
CA ALA A 159 -11.29 -17.54 -25.90
C ALA A 159 -12.20 -16.29 -25.82
N ALA A 160 -13.41 -16.37 -25.24
CA ALA A 160 -14.27 -15.21 -24.95
C ALA A 160 -14.02 -14.59 -23.56
N ILE A 161 -13.23 -15.23 -22.69
CA ILE A 161 -12.76 -14.63 -21.43
C ILE A 161 -11.79 -13.46 -21.65
N TYR A 162 -11.02 -13.48 -22.75
CA TYR A 162 -10.04 -12.45 -23.08
C TYR A 162 -10.71 -11.17 -23.62
N LYS A 163 -11.21 -10.35 -22.70
CA LYS A 163 -11.88 -9.07 -23.00
C LYS A 163 -11.76 -8.08 -21.84
N ALA A 164 -11.86 -6.79 -22.19
CA ALA A 164 -12.02 -5.69 -21.26
C ALA A 164 -13.02 -5.99 -20.13
N LYS A 165 -12.69 -5.56 -18.92
CA LYS A 165 -13.51 -5.68 -17.70
C LYS A 165 -14.05 -7.09 -17.39
N GLN A 166 -13.44 -8.15 -17.93
CA GLN A 166 -13.77 -9.53 -17.54
C GLN A 166 -13.62 -9.71 -16.03
N GLN A 167 -14.52 -10.49 -15.44
CA GLN A 167 -14.47 -10.88 -14.04
C GLN A 167 -14.33 -12.38 -13.88
N PHE A 168 -13.57 -12.79 -12.89
CA PHE A 168 -13.30 -14.19 -12.56
C PHE A 168 -13.87 -14.52 -11.18
N ARG A 169 -14.38 -15.75 -11.03
CA ARG A 169 -14.94 -16.26 -9.77
C ARG A 169 -13.85 -16.37 -8.72
N LEU A 170 -14.14 -15.88 -7.51
CA LEU A 170 -13.22 -15.97 -6.37
C LEU A 170 -13.10 -17.42 -5.85
N PRO A 171 -11.93 -17.83 -5.31
CA PRO A 171 -11.79 -19.08 -4.57
C PRO A 171 -12.82 -19.23 -3.43
N GLY A 172 -13.20 -20.48 -3.12
CA GLY A 172 -14.20 -20.83 -2.09
C GLY A 172 -15.65 -20.46 -2.44
N VAL A 173 -15.92 -19.73 -3.53
CA VAL A 173 -17.29 -19.33 -3.89
C VAL A 173 -18.05 -20.50 -4.54
N THR A 174 -19.17 -20.89 -3.94
CA THR A 174 -20.15 -21.84 -4.49
C THR A 174 -20.65 -21.44 -5.88
N HIS A 175 -20.73 -22.41 -6.80
CA HIS A 175 -21.32 -22.22 -8.11
C HIS A 175 -22.86 -22.35 -8.06
N ARG A 176 -23.59 -21.28 -8.40
CA ARG A 176 -25.07 -21.21 -8.34
C ARG A 176 -25.80 -22.33 -9.10
N LYS A 177 -25.26 -22.80 -10.23
CA LYS A 177 -25.90 -23.89 -11.02
C LYS A 177 -25.53 -25.30 -10.54
N SER A 178 -24.66 -25.44 -9.54
CA SER A 178 -24.27 -26.77 -9.04
C SER A 178 -25.40 -27.36 -8.20
N ALA A 179 -25.73 -28.63 -8.43
CA ALA A 179 -26.78 -29.33 -7.70
C ALA A 179 -26.40 -29.71 -6.25
N GLY A 180 -25.19 -29.34 -5.79
CA GLY A 180 -24.61 -29.74 -4.51
C GLY A 180 -23.76 -28.66 -3.84
N ALA A 181 -24.00 -27.37 -4.13
CA ALA A 181 -23.30 -26.22 -3.54
C ALA A 181 -21.76 -26.19 -3.74
N LEU A 182 -21.27 -26.90 -4.77
CA LEU A 182 -19.86 -27.07 -5.10
C LEU A 182 -19.10 -25.74 -5.22
N GLN A 183 -17.98 -25.62 -4.50
CA GLN A 183 -17.15 -24.42 -4.42
C GLN A 183 -16.04 -24.41 -5.48
N LYS A 184 -15.59 -23.22 -5.90
CA LYS A 184 -14.36 -23.07 -6.70
C LYS A 184 -13.16 -23.43 -5.83
N VAL A 185 -12.47 -24.52 -6.17
CA VAL A 185 -11.36 -25.09 -5.41
C VAL A 185 -10.12 -25.27 -6.27
N GLN A 186 -8.96 -25.15 -5.65
CA GLN A 186 -7.69 -25.52 -6.26
C GLN A 186 -7.67 -27.04 -6.48
N ILE A 187 -7.08 -27.48 -7.59
CA ILE A 187 -6.92 -28.89 -7.92
C ILE A 187 -5.49 -29.16 -8.35
N ASP A 188 -5.02 -30.38 -8.13
CA ASP A 188 -3.84 -30.91 -8.81
C ASP A 188 -4.26 -31.44 -10.21
N PRO A 189 -3.54 -31.14 -11.30
CA PRO A 189 -3.82 -31.65 -12.64
C PRO A 189 -3.95 -33.17 -12.75
N SER A 190 -3.36 -33.94 -11.83
CA SER A 190 -3.43 -35.41 -11.79
C SER A 190 -4.70 -35.95 -11.11
N TRP A 191 -5.52 -35.09 -10.47
CA TRP A 191 -6.70 -35.54 -9.75
C TRP A 191 -7.81 -36.03 -10.67
N GLN A 192 -8.29 -37.24 -10.38
CA GLN A 192 -9.46 -37.82 -11.02
C GLN A 192 -10.76 -37.10 -10.60
N ASN A 193 -11.77 -37.14 -11.48
CA ASN A 193 -13.08 -36.47 -11.31
C ASN A 193 -13.67 -36.59 -9.89
N ASP A 194 -13.73 -37.81 -9.34
CA ASP A 194 -14.31 -38.04 -8.01
C ASP A 194 -13.56 -37.32 -6.88
N THR A 195 -12.24 -37.17 -7.01
CA THR A 195 -11.41 -36.40 -6.07
C THR A 195 -11.73 -34.91 -6.20
N ILE A 196 -11.79 -34.38 -7.42
CA ILE A 196 -12.14 -32.97 -7.68
C ILE A 196 -13.51 -32.61 -7.10
N ILE A 197 -14.54 -33.43 -7.41
CA ILE A 197 -15.91 -33.21 -6.93
C ILE A 197 -16.02 -33.37 -5.41
N ARG A 198 -15.37 -34.38 -4.82
CA ARG A 198 -15.32 -34.54 -3.36
C ARG A 198 -14.63 -33.37 -2.66
N THR A 199 -13.49 -32.89 -3.18
CA THR A 199 -12.82 -31.70 -2.64
C THR A 199 -13.75 -30.49 -2.71
N SER A 200 -14.36 -30.24 -3.88
CA SER A 200 -15.29 -29.12 -4.11
C SER A 200 -16.59 -29.18 -3.29
N SER A 201 -16.93 -30.34 -2.73
CA SER A 201 -18.10 -30.55 -1.86
C SER A 201 -17.84 -30.23 -0.38
N ASN A 202 -16.57 -30.07 0.02
CA ASN A 202 -16.20 -29.60 1.35
C ASN A 202 -16.27 -28.07 1.40
N ASP A 203 -16.27 -27.51 2.61
CA ASP A 203 -16.16 -26.07 2.82
C ASP A 203 -14.69 -25.63 2.79
N HIS A 204 -14.39 -24.56 2.04
CA HIS A 204 -13.05 -24.01 1.88
C HIS A 204 -13.03 -22.55 2.32
N SER A 205 -11.95 -22.17 3.01
CA SER A 205 -11.71 -20.78 3.36
C SER A 205 -11.61 -19.93 2.10
N ARG A 206 -12.13 -18.71 2.22
CA ARG A 206 -12.03 -17.69 1.17
C ARG A 206 -10.82 -16.81 1.50
N PRO A 207 -10.11 -16.30 0.48
CA PRO A 207 -9.01 -15.37 0.73
C PRO A 207 -9.55 -14.08 1.36
N ASP A 208 -8.92 -13.63 2.43
CA ASP A 208 -9.33 -12.46 3.21
C ASP A 208 -9.31 -11.17 2.38
N SER A 209 -8.33 -11.01 1.50
CA SER A 209 -8.15 -9.86 0.61
C SER A 209 -7.85 -10.32 -0.83
N TYR A 210 -7.94 -9.39 -1.81
CA TYR A 210 -7.54 -9.72 -3.18
C TYR A 210 -6.04 -10.03 -3.25
N LEU A 211 -5.20 -9.32 -2.49
CA LEU A 211 -3.77 -9.65 -2.41
C LEU A 211 -3.55 -11.07 -1.90
N GLY A 212 -4.22 -11.48 -0.82
CA GLY A 212 -4.11 -12.86 -0.33
C GLY A 212 -4.55 -13.91 -1.35
N MET A 213 -5.48 -13.56 -2.25
CA MET A 213 -5.79 -14.39 -3.41
C MET A 213 -4.64 -14.43 -4.43
N LEU A 214 -4.02 -13.28 -4.74
CA LEU A 214 -2.85 -13.21 -5.63
C LEU A 214 -1.70 -14.05 -5.07
N GLU A 215 -1.31 -13.85 -3.81
CA GLU A 215 -0.21 -14.55 -3.15
C GLU A 215 -0.43 -16.08 -3.09
N ALA A 216 -1.66 -16.52 -2.78
CA ALA A 216 -2.01 -17.94 -2.77
C ALA A 216 -2.10 -18.56 -4.17
N THR A 217 -2.32 -17.75 -5.21
CA THR A 217 -2.45 -18.21 -6.61
C THR A 217 -1.11 -18.16 -7.36
N PHE A 218 -0.25 -17.21 -7.02
CA PHE A 218 0.96 -16.82 -7.74
C PHE A 218 2.19 -16.88 -6.82
N THR A 219 2.30 -17.98 -6.05
CA THR A 219 3.35 -18.27 -5.05
C THR A 219 4.70 -17.60 -5.40
N PRO A 220 5.23 -16.69 -4.56
CA PRO A 220 6.24 -15.73 -4.99
C PRO A 220 7.56 -16.41 -5.37
N GLN A 221 7.81 -16.50 -6.68
CA GLN A 221 9.08 -16.92 -7.28
C GLN A 221 9.46 -16.05 -8.49
N ALA A 222 9.40 -14.72 -8.36
CA ALA A 222 10.23 -13.81 -9.16
C ALA A 222 10.20 -12.36 -8.63
N ASP A 223 11.18 -11.56 -9.06
CA ASP A 223 11.24 -10.10 -8.86
C ASP A 223 10.16 -9.35 -9.67
N GLY A 224 9.88 -8.11 -9.28
CA GLY A 224 8.75 -7.30 -9.79
C GLY A 224 8.65 -7.14 -11.31
N ASP A 225 9.78 -7.11 -12.02
CA ASP A 225 9.81 -6.97 -13.49
C ASP A 225 9.43 -8.26 -14.24
N ASP A 226 9.48 -9.42 -13.58
CA ASP A 226 9.16 -10.72 -14.18
C ASP A 226 7.66 -11.08 -14.07
N PHE A 227 6.81 -10.15 -13.61
CA PHE A 227 5.35 -10.37 -13.58
C PHE A 227 4.65 -10.01 -14.90
N ALA A 228 5.32 -9.31 -15.83
CA ALA A 228 4.78 -9.04 -17.15
C ALA A 228 4.90 -10.27 -18.06
N LEU A 229 3.86 -10.59 -18.84
CA LEU A 229 4.00 -11.57 -19.92
C LEU A 229 4.70 -10.92 -21.13
N THR A 230 5.87 -11.43 -21.51
CA THR A 230 6.57 -11.02 -22.73
C THR A 230 5.98 -11.73 -23.96
N LEU A 231 4.84 -11.24 -24.45
CA LEU A 231 4.39 -11.56 -25.80
C LEU A 231 5.27 -10.80 -26.81
N ASP A 232 5.98 -11.53 -27.69
CA ASP A 232 6.93 -10.98 -28.66
C ASP A 232 6.42 -9.70 -29.34
N ALA A 233 7.09 -8.59 -29.07
CA ALA A 233 6.71 -7.29 -29.60
C ALA A 233 7.13 -7.12 -31.06
N PRO A 234 6.30 -6.50 -31.92
CA PRO A 234 6.81 -5.82 -33.10
C PRO A 234 7.76 -4.71 -32.64
N THR A 235 8.94 -4.63 -33.25
CA THR A 235 10.03 -3.71 -32.88
C THR A 235 9.60 -2.24 -32.81
N GLU A 236 10.05 -1.57 -31.74
CA GLU A 236 10.37 -0.14 -31.61
C GLU A 236 9.47 0.89 -32.30
N ASN A 237 8.82 1.72 -31.48
CA ASN A 237 8.96 3.17 -31.63
C ASN A 237 9.05 3.80 -30.24
N GLU A 238 10.16 4.49 -29.96
CA GLU A 238 10.23 5.44 -28.85
C GLU A 238 9.16 6.52 -29.05
N ILE A 239 8.32 6.75 -28.04
CA ILE A 239 7.48 7.94 -27.98
C ILE A 239 7.92 8.73 -26.75
N GLU A 240 8.60 9.84 -27.04
CA GLU A 240 9.05 10.85 -26.10
C GLU A 240 7.84 11.37 -25.30
N THR A 241 7.80 11.08 -23.99
CA THR A 241 6.68 11.50 -23.14
C THR A 241 6.88 12.95 -22.68
N PRO A 242 5.95 13.87 -22.96
CA PRO A 242 6.13 15.29 -22.64
C PRO A 242 5.98 15.57 -21.15
N VAL A 243 6.82 16.48 -20.65
CA VAL A 243 6.71 17.07 -19.31
C VAL A 243 5.43 17.91 -19.21
N ILE A 244 4.64 17.69 -18.15
CA ILE A 244 3.52 18.58 -17.77
C ILE A 244 3.64 18.96 -16.29
N GLU A 245 3.42 20.23 -16.00
CA GLU A 245 3.72 20.89 -14.72
C GLU A 245 2.73 20.55 -13.59
N LYS A 246 3.18 20.73 -12.34
CA LYS A 246 2.37 20.55 -11.12
C LYS A 246 1.27 21.62 -10.98
N THR A 247 0.01 21.19 -10.86
CA THR A 247 -1.04 21.98 -10.17
C THR A 247 -1.97 21.13 -9.29
N LYS A 248 -1.71 21.18 -7.98
CA LYS A 248 -2.62 21.25 -6.82
C LYS A 248 -3.96 20.45 -6.70
N ASP A 249 -4.10 19.89 -5.49
CA ASP A 249 -5.31 19.77 -4.62
C ASP A 249 -6.31 18.56 -4.74
N SER A 250 -6.04 17.53 -3.90
CA SER A 250 -6.92 16.75 -2.97
C SER A 250 -8.17 15.86 -3.34
N VAL A 251 -8.04 14.56 -3.00
CA VAL A 251 -8.94 13.49 -2.40
C VAL A 251 -10.05 13.96 -1.39
N ALA A 252 -11.09 13.19 -0.92
CA ALA A 252 -11.14 11.75 -0.47
C ALA A 252 -12.50 10.94 -0.37
N ILE A 253 -12.48 9.57 -0.23
CA ILE A 253 -13.63 8.59 -0.06
C ILE A 253 -13.41 7.81 1.22
N ALA A 254 -14.49 7.61 1.97
CA ALA A 254 -14.93 6.30 2.44
C ALA A 254 -16.01 6.60 3.48
N ASP A 255 -17.23 6.77 2.97
CA ASP A 255 -18.55 6.65 3.61
C ASP A 255 -18.70 7.23 5.03
N VAL A 256 -17.86 8.21 5.33
CA VAL A 256 -17.99 9.19 6.39
C VAL A 256 -17.62 10.52 5.72
N PRO A 257 -18.55 11.50 5.66
CA PRO A 257 -18.33 12.75 4.95
C PRO A 257 -17.03 13.42 5.41
N GLU A 258 -16.27 14.05 4.51
CA GLU A 258 -14.97 14.64 4.84
C GLU A 258 -15.03 15.56 6.06
N TRP A 259 -16.13 16.28 6.28
CA TRP A 259 -16.31 17.13 7.46
C TRP A 259 -16.17 16.39 8.81
N GLU A 260 -16.29 15.05 8.87
CA GLU A 260 -16.05 14.26 10.07
C GLU A 260 -14.58 14.22 10.50
N MET A 261 -13.62 14.33 9.59
CA MET A 261 -12.21 14.53 9.98
C MET A 261 -12.03 15.80 10.83
N HIS A 262 -12.97 16.75 10.71
CA HIS A 262 -13.05 17.96 11.53
C HIS A 262 -14.10 17.93 12.65
N ARG A 263 -15.15 17.10 12.60
CA ARG A 263 -16.25 17.11 13.60
C ARG A 263 -16.58 15.78 14.28
N GLY A 264 -16.25 14.65 13.67
CA GLY A 264 -16.50 13.29 14.15
C GLY A 264 -15.76 12.93 15.44
N PRO A 265 -16.01 11.74 16.01
CA PRO A 265 -15.28 11.23 17.17
C PRO A 265 -13.81 10.98 16.80
N GLN A 266 -12.89 11.63 17.51
CA GLN A 266 -11.45 11.45 17.28
C GLN A 266 -11.01 10.00 17.53
N PHE A 267 -9.85 9.64 17.00
CA PHE A 267 -8.96 8.61 17.56
C PHE A 267 -7.90 9.28 18.43
N SER A 268 -7.59 8.70 19.59
CA SER A 268 -6.54 9.16 20.50
C SER A 268 -5.60 8.00 20.84
N PRO A 269 -4.30 8.05 20.45
CA PRO A 269 -3.34 6.96 20.66
C PRO A 269 -3.06 6.61 22.13
N TYR A 270 -3.55 7.41 23.07
CA TYR A 270 -3.36 7.28 24.51
C TYR A 270 -4.69 7.17 25.28
N ALA A 271 -5.82 6.98 24.57
CA ALA A 271 -7.10 6.68 25.19
C ALA A 271 -7.05 5.33 25.91
N LEU A 272 -7.60 5.29 27.13
CA LEU A 272 -7.79 4.08 27.94
C LEU A 272 -6.49 3.28 28.21
N ALA A 273 -5.32 3.93 28.12
CA ALA A 273 -4.01 3.32 28.36
C ALA A 273 -3.76 2.99 29.85
N THR A 274 -4.07 1.75 30.25
CA THR A 274 -3.77 1.18 31.58
C THR A 274 -2.64 0.16 31.48
N GLY A 275 -1.54 0.38 32.21
CA GLY A 275 -0.35 -0.50 32.12
C GLY A 275 0.48 -0.22 30.85
N ASN A 276 0.89 -1.30 30.16
CA ASN A 276 1.78 -1.28 28.99
C ASN A 276 1.17 -1.63 27.59
N PRO A 277 -0.15 -1.77 27.37
CA PRO A 277 -0.65 -2.02 26.02
C PRO A 277 -0.51 -0.74 25.18
N ARG A 278 0.14 -0.88 24.03
CA ARG A 278 0.25 0.20 23.03
C ARG A 278 -1.03 0.31 22.23
N SER A 279 -1.22 1.44 21.56
CA SER A 279 -2.16 1.56 20.44
C SER A 279 -1.37 1.56 19.13
N VAL A 280 -2.04 1.27 18.02
CA VAL A 280 -1.48 1.40 16.68
C VAL A 280 -2.55 1.98 15.78
N ALA A 281 -2.19 2.95 14.94
CA ALA A 281 -3.05 3.44 13.87
C ALA A 281 -2.26 3.71 12.60
N ALA A 282 -2.79 3.29 11.46
CA ALA A 282 -2.28 3.58 10.13
C ALA A 282 -3.27 4.50 9.41
N LEU A 283 -2.78 5.62 8.88
CA LEU A 283 -3.62 6.70 8.37
C LEU A 283 -2.96 7.50 7.24
N GLU A 284 -3.80 8.19 6.47
CA GLU A 284 -3.42 9.24 5.55
C GLU A 284 -3.79 10.60 6.16
N VAL A 285 -2.87 11.55 6.11
CA VAL A 285 -3.05 12.93 6.56
C VAL A 285 -3.90 13.68 5.54
N LYS A 286 -4.96 14.39 5.98
CA LYS A 286 -5.87 15.13 5.08
C LYS A 286 -5.70 16.65 5.13
N GLY A 287 -4.81 17.16 5.97
CA GLY A 287 -4.62 18.59 6.15
C GLY A 287 -3.87 18.95 7.43
N GLY A 288 -3.66 20.25 7.62
CA GLY A 288 -2.95 20.78 8.80
C GLY A 288 -3.70 20.58 10.12
N ALA A 289 -2.95 20.63 11.22
CA ALA A 289 -3.51 20.48 12.56
C ALA A 289 -4.49 21.61 12.92
N PHE A 290 -5.51 21.27 13.71
CA PHE A 290 -6.56 22.17 14.18
C PHE A 290 -6.94 21.85 15.64
N ALA A 291 -7.63 22.78 16.29
CA ALA A 291 -8.22 22.59 17.60
C ALA A 291 -9.75 22.76 17.54
N ARG A 292 -10.49 22.13 18.47
CA ARG A 292 -11.92 22.39 18.67
C ARG A 292 -12.14 23.12 19.98
N GLU A 293 -12.77 24.29 19.91
CA GLU A 293 -13.18 25.04 21.10
C GLU A 293 -14.05 24.17 22.03
N GLY A 294 -13.75 24.19 23.33
CA GLY A 294 -14.50 23.45 24.34
C GLY A 294 -14.36 21.91 24.36
N LYS A 295 -13.66 21.27 23.41
CA LYS A 295 -13.40 19.82 23.45
C LYS A 295 -11.95 19.50 23.84
N ARG A 296 -11.79 18.50 24.73
CA ARG A 296 -10.49 17.97 25.21
C ARG A 296 -9.47 19.04 25.67
N GLY A 297 -9.93 20.20 26.14
CA GLY A 297 -9.06 21.30 26.57
C GLY A 297 -8.37 22.06 25.44
N GLY A 298 -8.83 21.92 24.19
CA GLY A 298 -8.20 22.55 23.03
C GLY A 298 -7.11 21.73 22.34
N ALA A 299 -6.89 20.48 22.78
CA ALA A 299 -5.83 19.61 22.27
C ALA A 299 -5.80 19.53 20.72
N PRO A 300 -4.60 19.49 20.11
CA PRO A 300 -4.41 19.51 18.67
C PRO A 300 -4.88 18.21 18.07
N MET A 301 -5.54 18.33 16.93
CA MET A 301 -6.04 17.23 16.13
C MET A 301 -5.58 17.40 14.69
N VAL A 302 -5.26 16.29 14.04
CA VAL A 302 -4.97 16.25 12.60
C VAL A 302 -6.18 15.65 11.89
N PRO A 303 -6.69 16.27 10.81
CA PRO A 303 -7.71 15.65 9.98
C PRO A 303 -7.09 14.46 9.25
N ALA A 304 -7.66 13.26 9.42
CA ALA A 304 -7.07 12.03 8.91
C ALA A 304 -8.12 11.08 8.31
N ARG A 305 -7.65 10.19 7.44
CA ARG A 305 -8.36 8.98 7.01
C ARG A 305 -7.63 7.77 7.60
N PHE A 306 -8.32 6.96 8.40
CA PHE A 306 -7.73 5.77 9.00
C PHE A 306 -7.94 4.57 8.09
N PHE A 307 -6.86 3.84 7.77
CA PHE A 307 -6.96 2.52 7.13
C PHE A 307 -7.27 1.45 8.17
N GLY A 308 -6.66 1.56 9.35
CA GLY A 308 -7.00 0.80 10.54
C GLY A 308 -6.44 1.46 11.79
N ALA A 309 -7.16 1.39 12.91
CA ALA A 309 -6.65 1.79 14.21
C ALA A 309 -7.22 0.92 15.32
N VAL A 310 -6.38 0.62 16.32
CA VAL A 310 -6.75 -0.10 17.54
C VAL A 310 -6.10 0.57 18.76
N GLY A 311 -6.92 1.12 19.64
CA GLY A 311 -6.53 1.79 20.89
C GLY A 311 -5.90 0.86 21.92
N CYS A 312 -5.42 1.41 23.04
CA CYS A 312 -4.73 0.65 24.09
C CYS A 312 -5.61 -0.41 24.79
N ASP A 313 -6.93 -0.26 24.78
CA ASP A 313 -7.88 -1.22 25.34
C ASP A 313 -8.20 -2.41 24.41
N GLY A 314 -7.89 -2.30 23.11
CA GLY A 314 -8.23 -3.31 22.09
C GLY A 314 -9.66 -3.19 21.54
N HIS A 315 -10.48 -2.28 22.08
CA HIS A 315 -11.89 -2.10 21.69
C HIS A 315 -12.15 -0.77 20.99
N TYR A 316 -11.33 0.24 21.25
CA TYR A 316 -11.45 1.55 20.62
C TYR A 316 -10.80 1.52 19.23
N THR A 317 -11.60 1.29 18.18
CA THR A 317 -11.10 1.09 16.81
C THR A 317 -11.52 2.19 15.83
N LYS A 318 -10.83 2.21 14.68
CA LYS A 318 -11.23 2.91 13.44
C LYS A 318 -10.98 1.96 12.28
N ASN A 319 -11.89 1.90 11.31
CA ASN A 319 -11.75 1.04 10.14
C ASN A 319 -12.22 1.80 8.89
N ALA A 320 -11.31 2.05 7.95
CA ALA A 320 -11.58 2.69 6.66
C ALA A 320 -12.43 3.98 6.73
N GLU A 321 -12.22 4.85 7.73
CA GLU A 321 -13.08 6.01 8.03
C GLU A 321 -12.33 7.34 8.20
N HIS A 322 -13.00 8.46 7.94
CA HIS A 322 -12.51 9.81 8.22
C HIS A 322 -12.75 10.19 9.68
N ALA A 323 -11.67 10.52 10.40
CA ALA A 323 -11.74 10.98 11.78
C ALA A 323 -10.53 11.86 12.15
N PRO A 324 -10.62 12.69 13.19
CA PRO A 324 -9.44 13.39 13.70
C PRO A 324 -8.51 12.43 14.45
N LEU A 325 -7.21 12.50 14.17
CA LEU A 325 -6.18 11.99 15.08
C LEU A 325 -5.90 13.02 16.17
N GLN A 326 -6.03 12.68 17.45
CA GLN A 326 -5.68 13.58 18.55
C GLN A 326 -4.22 13.40 18.97
N LEU A 327 -3.43 14.48 18.88
CA LEU A 327 -2.03 14.50 19.28
C LEU A 327 -1.89 15.01 20.73
N SER A 328 -0.71 14.82 21.33
CA SER A 328 -0.36 15.29 22.66
C SER A 328 0.51 16.56 22.58
N GLU A 329 0.30 17.49 23.50
CA GLU A 329 1.06 18.75 23.59
C GLU A 329 2.14 18.70 24.68
N GLY A 330 3.17 19.53 24.49
CA GLY A 330 4.32 19.69 25.38
C GLY A 330 5.63 19.34 24.69
N ALA A 331 6.76 19.69 25.33
CA ALA A 331 8.08 19.38 24.81
C ALA A 331 8.31 17.86 24.65
N GLY A 332 8.80 17.44 23.48
CA GLY A 332 9.01 16.06 23.07
C GLY A 332 7.72 15.25 22.86
N LYS A 333 6.57 15.90 22.65
CA LYS A 333 5.25 15.26 22.50
C LYS A 333 4.77 15.22 21.05
N ASP A 334 3.68 14.50 20.81
CA ASP A 334 3.31 14.05 19.47
C ASP A 334 3.04 15.22 18.51
N TYR A 335 2.52 16.35 19.01
CA TYR A 335 2.32 17.55 18.18
C TYR A 335 3.63 18.22 17.75
N GLU A 336 4.62 18.29 18.64
CA GLU A 336 5.93 18.86 18.29
C GLU A 336 6.65 17.97 17.28
N LYS A 337 6.66 16.65 17.52
CA LYS A 337 7.16 15.67 16.54
C LYS A 337 6.48 15.81 15.18
N TRP A 338 5.14 15.98 15.18
CA TRP A 338 4.38 16.13 13.95
C TRP A 338 4.82 17.35 13.12
N VAL A 339 5.09 18.47 13.81
CA VAL A 339 5.59 19.70 13.19
C VAL A 339 7.05 19.57 12.76
N ASP A 340 7.91 18.94 13.58
CA ASP A 340 9.33 18.71 13.27
C ASP A 340 9.56 17.76 12.09
N HIS A 341 8.69 16.75 11.93
CA HIS A 341 8.68 15.86 10.75
C HIS A 341 8.07 16.52 9.51
N GLY A 342 7.31 17.61 9.68
CA GLY A 342 6.73 18.38 8.57
C GLY A 342 5.60 17.68 7.83
N PHE A 343 4.83 16.79 8.49
CA PHE A 343 3.79 16.01 7.81
C PHE A 343 2.71 16.89 7.17
N GLU A 344 2.55 16.75 5.85
CA GLU A 344 1.58 17.46 5.01
C GLU A 344 0.38 16.58 4.60
N ALA A 345 -0.58 17.17 3.89
CA ALA A 345 -1.71 16.40 3.35
C ALA A 345 -1.22 15.40 2.28
N ARG A 346 -1.76 14.18 2.34
CA ARG A 346 -1.42 12.97 1.56
C ARG A 346 -0.20 12.19 2.06
N ASP A 347 0.44 12.61 3.15
CA ASP A 347 1.42 11.77 3.83
C ASP A 347 0.75 10.55 4.47
N TYR A 348 1.46 9.43 4.48
CA TYR A 348 1.03 8.18 5.07
C TYR A 348 1.82 7.93 6.35
N VAL A 349 1.11 7.74 7.45
CA VAL A 349 1.70 7.75 8.79
C VAL A 349 1.21 6.54 9.58
N VAL A 350 2.15 5.89 10.29
CA VAL A 350 1.85 4.90 11.32
C VAL A 350 2.23 5.47 12.68
N ILE A 351 1.26 5.53 13.59
CA ILE A 351 1.45 6.02 14.96
C ILE A 351 1.25 4.91 15.98
N ILE A 352 2.29 4.67 16.79
CA ILE A 352 2.29 3.68 17.87
C ILE A 352 2.25 4.44 19.20
N GLY A 353 1.05 4.50 19.81
CA GLY A 353 0.79 5.28 21.02
C GLY A 353 0.83 4.47 22.32
N GLY A 354 0.71 5.17 23.45
CA GLY A 354 0.67 4.54 24.77
C GLY A 354 0.58 5.53 25.92
N ARG A 355 0.70 5.02 27.15
CA ARG A 355 0.52 5.79 28.40
C ARG A 355 1.47 6.99 28.55
N SER A 356 2.64 6.95 27.90
CA SER A 356 3.63 8.04 27.86
C SER A 356 3.09 9.37 27.28
N ARG A 357 2.01 9.29 26.49
CA ARG A 357 1.58 10.36 25.57
C ARG A 357 2.75 10.86 24.71
N CYS A 358 3.65 9.97 24.34
CA CYS A 358 4.80 10.22 23.49
C CYS A 358 4.91 8.97 22.62
N SER A 359 4.26 9.07 21.48
CA SER A 359 4.07 8.03 20.48
C SER A 359 5.32 7.91 19.61
N ILE A 360 5.53 6.73 19.03
CA ILE A 360 6.42 6.58 17.87
C ILE A 360 5.58 6.94 16.64
N ILE A 361 6.12 7.76 15.74
CA ILE A 361 5.43 8.23 14.53
C ILE A 361 6.36 7.94 13.37
N HIS A 362 5.94 7.04 12.48
CA HIS A 362 6.68 6.67 11.28
C HIS A 362 6.02 7.30 10.06
N SER A 363 6.83 7.95 9.22
CA SER A 363 6.47 8.13 7.81
C SER A 363 6.59 6.79 7.13
N VAL A 364 5.61 6.42 6.30
CA VAL A 364 5.57 5.14 5.58
C VAL A 364 5.06 5.37 4.16
N SER A 365 5.15 4.39 3.27
CA SER A 365 4.45 4.43 1.98
C SER A 365 2.95 4.18 2.13
N LYS A 366 2.20 4.52 1.07
CA LYS A 366 0.78 4.18 0.90
C LYS A 366 0.52 2.67 1.06
N ALA A 367 1.43 1.83 0.58
CA ALA A 367 1.28 0.37 0.65
C ALA A 367 1.45 -0.14 2.08
N GLU A 368 2.49 0.30 2.80
CA GLU A 368 2.74 -0.09 4.19
C GLU A 368 1.65 0.41 5.14
N ALA A 369 1.11 1.62 4.92
CA ALA A 369 -0.04 2.11 5.68
C ALA A 369 -1.31 1.27 5.44
N LEU A 370 -1.55 0.84 4.20
CA LEU A 370 -2.67 -0.04 3.85
C LEU A 370 -2.50 -1.44 4.44
N GLN A 371 -1.29 -2.03 4.36
CA GLN A 371 -0.97 -3.34 4.96
C GLN A 371 -1.04 -3.31 6.48
N THR A 372 -0.47 -2.29 7.12
CA THR A 372 -0.59 -2.08 8.57
C THR A 372 -2.07 -1.94 8.96
N GLY A 373 -2.85 -1.19 8.18
CA GLY A 373 -4.31 -1.08 8.35
C GLY A 373 -5.01 -2.44 8.27
N TYR A 374 -4.71 -3.24 7.25
CA TYR A 374 -5.24 -4.59 7.04
C TYR A 374 -4.91 -5.54 8.21
N HIS A 375 -3.65 -5.59 8.65
CA HIS A 375 -3.24 -6.38 9.81
C HIS A 375 -3.92 -5.95 11.12
N LEU A 376 -4.39 -4.69 11.24
CA LEU A 376 -5.14 -4.22 12.40
C LEU A 376 -6.62 -4.65 12.42
N ILE A 377 -7.24 -4.91 11.27
CA ILE A 377 -8.71 -5.04 11.13
C ILE A 377 -9.21 -6.43 10.72
N ARG A 378 -8.34 -7.31 10.20
CA ARG A 378 -8.70 -8.69 9.83
C ARG A 378 -9.07 -9.53 11.06
N GLU A 379 -9.81 -10.63 10.86
CA GLU A 379 -10.47 -11.39 11.94
C GLU A 379 -9.50 -12.01 12.96
N ASP A 380 -8.34 -12.50 12.51
CA ASP A 380 -7.23 -13.00 13.35
C ASP A 380 -6.21 -11.90 13.73
N GLY A 381 -6.49 -10.66 13.36
CA GLY A 381 -5.53 -9.56 13.37
C GLY A 381 -5.50 -8.75 14.67
N GLY A 382 -5.13 -7.49 14.52
CA GLY A 382 -5.01 -6.52 15.60
C GLY A 382 -3.57 -6.08 15.84
N ARG A 383 -3.35 -5.41 16.98
CA ARG A 383 -2.10 -4.67 17.25
C ARG A 383 -0.84 -5.52 17.13
N GLN A 384 -0.86 -6.78 17.58
CA GLN A 384 0.34 -7.61 17.54
C GLN A 384 0.71 -8.01 16.12
N ALA A 385 -0.26 -8.36 15.27
CA ALA A 385 -0.02 -8.65 13.85
C ALA A 385 0.58 -7.43 13.13
N ALA A 386 0.02 -6.24 13.37
CA ALA A 386 0.53 -4.99 12.81
C ALA A 386 1.94 -4.61 13.31
N LEU A 387 2.24 -4.82 14.60
CA LEU A 387 3.58 -4.58 15.15
C LEU A 387 4.61 -5.61 14.66
N THR A 388 4.20 -6.86 14.43
CA THR A 388 5.07 -7.87 13.80
C THR A 388 5.39 -7.44 12.37
N TYR A 389 4.38 -7.14 11.54
CA TYR A 389 4.57 -6.62 10.18
C TYR A 389 5.53 -5.42 10.13
N LEU A 390 5.29 -4.38 10.93
CA LEU A 390 6.17 -3.20 10.99
C LEU A 390 7.59 -3.54 11.41
N SER A 391 7.79 -4.50 12.31
CA SER A 391 9.13 -4.93 12.74
C SER A 391 9.84 -5.75 11.66
N ASP A 392 9.10 -6.53 10.86
CA ASP A 392 9.64 -7.33 9.76
C ASP A 392 10.07 -6.43 8.58
N GLU A 393 9.31 -5.35 8.32
CA GLU A 393 9.67 -4.23 7.42
C GLU A 393 10.77 -3.29 8.00
N GLY A 394 11.34 -3.62 9.17
CA GLY A 394 12.48 -2.90 9.75
C GLY A 394 12.14 -1.63 10.57
N TYR A 395 10.87 -1.30 10.78
CA TYR A 395 10.48 -0.14 11.60
C TYR A 395 10.68 -0.40 13.08
N SER A 396 11.16 0.63 13.81
CA SER A 396 11.27 0.57 15.26
C SER A 396 9.87 0.58 15.91
N VAL A 397 9.41 -0.60 16.32
CA VAL A 397 8.15 -0.75 17.09
C VAL A 397 8.33 -0.47 18.58
N GLY A 398 9.57 -0.42 19.06
CA GLY A 398 9.98 -0.14 20.44
C GLY A 398 9.64 -1.25 21.45
N SER A 399 10.36 -1.28 22.57
CA SER A 399 10.30 -2.39 23.53
C SER A 399 8.92 -2.60 24.16
N SER A 400 8.26 -3.70 23.82
CA SER A 400 7.14 -4.26 24.58
C SER A 400 7.71 -4.98 25.81
N GLY A 401 7.22 -4.62 27.00
CA GLY A 401 7.58 -5.34 28.22
C GLY A 401 6.83 -6.67 28.24
N SER A 402 7.47 -7.74 27.76
CA SER A 402 6.96 -9.09 27.85
C SER A 402 6.94 -9.57 29.30
N THR A 403 5.85 -10.22 29.70
CA THR A 403 5.78 -10.88 31.01
C THR A 403 6.58 -12.18 30.99
N SER A 404 7.79 -12.15 31.51
CA SER A 404 8.52 -13.33 31.98
C SER A 404 9.36 -12.97 33.20
N SER A 405 9.06 -13.64 34.31
CA SER A 405 9.82 -13.78 35.56
C SER A 405 11.10 -12.93 35.75
N SER A 406 11.07 -12.13 36.80
CA SER A 406 12.20 -11.79 37.70
C SER A 406 13.56 -12.40 37.35
N ASP A 407 14.53 -11.53 37.10
CA ASP A 407 15.64 -11.36 38.05
C ASP A 407 15.99 -9.87 38.15
N ASP A 408 16.44 -9.46 39.33
CA ASP A 408 16.81 -8.07 39.64
C ASP A 408 18.12 -7.68 38.93
N GLU A 409 18.15 -6.53 38.27
CA GLU A 409 19.30 -5.64 38.41
C GLU A 409 18.86 -4.17 38.34
N ASP A 410 19.48 -3.36 39.19
CA ASP A 410 18.95 -2.08 39.65
C ASP A 410 19.46 -0.89 38.82
N SER A 411 18.72 0.21 38.89
CA SER A 411 19.09 1.59 38.57
C SER A 411 20.56 1.86 38.17
N SER A 412 20.78 2.46 36.99
CA SER A 412 21.36 3.82 37.01
C SER A 412 21.25 4.62 35.70
N ARG A 413 21.20 5.92 35.96
CA ARG A 413 21.25 7.10 35.11
C ARG A 413 22.65 7.29 34.50
N ALA A 414 22.69 7.49 33.17
CA ALA A 414 23.74 8.15 32.40
C ALA A 414 25.22 7.95 32.80
N GLU A 415 25.96 7.19 31.99
CA GLU A 415 27.41 7.40 31.81
C GLU A 415 27.73 7.74 30.36
N SER A 416 28.64 8.69 30.22
CA SER A 416 29.20 9.22 28.98
C SER A 416 30.16 8.21 28.33
N ILE A 417 30.02 8.04 27.01
CA ILE A 417 31.11 7.51 26.18
C ILE A 417 31.82 8.72 25.56
N GLU A 418 32.94 9.15 26.17
CA GLU A 418 33.95 9.91 25.44
C GLU A 418 34.63 8.98 24.43
N GLY A 419 34.89 9.44 23.19
CA GLY A 419 35.91 8.78 22.37
C GLY A 419 35.63 8.51 20.89
N GLU A 420 34.72 9.20 20.22
CA GLU A 420 34.79 9.38 18.76
C GLU A 420 34.08 10.68 18.37
N ALA A 421 34.67 11.46 17.46
CA ALA A 421 34.02 12.68 16.97
C ALA A 421 32.77 12.27 16.15
N PRO A 422 31.62 12.96 16.31
CA PRO A 422 30.38 12.58 15.63
C PRO A 422 30.48 12.79 14.11
N THR A 423 30.95 11.76 13.39
CA THR A 423 31.09 11.77 11.94
C THR A 423 29.74 11.84 11.25
N ILE A 424 29.62 12.67 10.22
CA ILE A 424 28.41 12.73 9.38
C ILE A 424 28.39 11.51 8.45
N TYR A 425 27.32 10.73 8.58
CA TYR A 425 27.02 9.63 7.66
C TYR A 425 26.44 10.18 6.36
N SER A 426 26.95 9.69 5.24
CA SER A 426 26.42 9.92 3.89
C SER A 426 24.94 9.56 3.81
N ALA A 427 24.23 10.17 2.87
CA ALA A 427 22.84 9.86 2.62
C ALA A 427 22.65 8.42 2.11
N ARG A 428 21.55 7.79 2.53
CA ARG A 428 21.21 6.43 2.11
C ARG A 428 20.74 6.41 0.65
N GLU A 429 20.98 5.29 -0.03
CA GLU A 429 20.54 5.03 -1.41
C GLU A 429 19.03 5.26 -1.59
N ASN A 430 18.24 4.88 -0.57
CA ASN A 430 16.82 5.26 -0.43
C ASN A 430 16.66 6.24 0.75
N PRO A 431 16.69 7.57 0.51
CA PRO A 431 16.54 8.57 1.56
C PRO A 431 15.20 8.47 2.29
N GLN A 432 15.22 8.66 3.61
CA GLN A 432 14.03 8.51 4.46
C GLN A 432 13.38 9.85 4.83
N THR A 433 13.97 10.98 4.41
CA THR A 433 13.45 12.34 4.62
C THR A 433 13.88 13.26 3.48
N ASP A 434 13.10 14.31 3.20
CA ASP A 434 13.48 15.38 2.26
C ASP A 434 14.90 15.89 2.51
N ALA A 435 15.28 16.15 3.76
CA ALA A 435 16.60 16.68 4.09
C ALA A 435 17.74 15.66 3.85
N GLU A 436 17.46 14.36 3.89
CA GLU A 436 18.39 13.30 3.50
C GLU A 436 18.42 13.10 1.99
N ALA A 437 17.31 13.29 1.28
CA ALA A 437 17.28 13.29 -0.19
C ALA A 437 18.07 14.48 -0.76
N LEU A 438 17.92 15.66 -0.16
CA LEU A 438 18.72 16.84 -0.50
C LEU A 438 20.20 16.65 -0.15
N GLN A 439 20.52 15.95 0.95
CA GLN A 439 21.90 15.54 1.25
C GLN A 439 22.44 14.59 0.16
N GLN A 440 21.65 13.60 -0.29
CA GLN A 440 22.03 12.70 -1.36
C GLN A 440 22.29 13.45 -2.68
N THR A 441 21.42 14.40 -3.05
CA THR A 441 21.61 15.27 -4.21
C THR A 441 22.88 16.10 -4.09
N ALA A 442 23.20 16.63 -2.90
CA ALA A 442 24.46 17.36 -2.68
C ALA A 442 25.69 16.45 -2.87
N GLU A 443 25.65 15.22 -2.33
CA GLU A 443 26.76 14.25 -2.37
C GLU A 443 26.97 13.60 -3.74
N GLN A 444 25.91 13.45 -4.54
CA GLN A 444 25.97 12.77 -5.86
C GLN A 444 26.05 13.76 -7.03
N ASP A 445 25.20 14.78 -7.04
CA ASP A 445 25.06 15.74 -8.15
C ASP A 445 25.79 17.07 -7.88
N GLY A 446 26.18 17.32 -6.63
CA GLY A 446 26.86 18.53 -6.18
C GLY A 446 25.92 19.55 -5.53
N ILE A 447 26.37 20.12 -4.40
CA ILE A 447 25.60 21.06 -3.58
C ILE A 447 25.12 22.33 -4.33
N GLY A 448 25.81 22.71 -5.41
CA GLY A 448 25.43 23.84 -6.27
C GLY A 448 24.09 23.66 -7.02
N ASN A 449 23.56 22.43 -7.10
CA ASN A 449 22.23 22.15 -7.65
C ASN A 449 21.10 22.43 -6.66
N LEU A 450 21.40 22.67 -5.38
CA LEU A 450 20.41 22.99 -4.36
C LEU A 450 20.16 24.50 -4.27
N SER A 451 18.90 24.89 -4.07
CA SER A 451 18.57 26.27 -3.71
C SER A 451 18.99 26.60 -2.27
N TYR A 452 19.11 27.89 -1.96
CA TYR A 452 19.41 28.38 -0.61
C TYR A 452 18.54 27.76 0.50
N TRP A 453 17.26 27.49 0.22
CA TRP A 453 16.34 26.90 1.20
C TRP A 453 16.57 25.40 1.41
N GLU A 454 17.03 24.70 0.37
CA GLU A 454 17.36 23.27 0.42
C GLU A 454 18.72 23.06 1.11
N ILE A 455 19.71 23.90 0.81
CA ILE A 455 20.98 24.02 1.54
C ILE A 455 20.71 24.23 3.04
N ARG A 456 19.80 25.15 3.39
CA ARG A 456 19.40 25.39 4.79
C ARG A 456 18.71 24.17 5.43
N ARG A 457 17.92 23.39 4.67
CA ARG A 457 17.32 22.12 5.15
C ARG A 457 18.38 21.06 5.44
N VAL A 458 19.40 20.92 4.59
CA VAL A 458 20.55 20.03 4.85
C VAL A 458 21.29 20.49 6.10
N ALA A 459 21.59 21.78 6.24
CA ALA A 459 22.24 22.31 7.46
C ALA A 459 21.44 22.02 8.74
N HIS A 460 20.09 22.11 8.71
CA HIS A 460 19.24 21.73 9.84
C HIS A 460 19.29 20.23 10.21
N ARG A 461 19.60 19.34 9.25
CA ARG A 461 19.85 17.91 9.48
C ARG A 461 21.24 17.71 10.09
N LEU A 462 22.26 18.30 9.47
CA LEU A 462 23.66 18.06 9.79
C LEU A 462 24.09 18.68 11.13
N LEU A 463 23.60 19.87 11.48
CA LEU A 463 23.94 20.54 12.76
C LEU A 463 23.54 19.75 14.02
N ARG A 464 22.74 18.68 13.88
CA ARG A 464 22.44 17.73 14.97
C ARG A 464 23.64 16.84 15.35
N TYR A 465 24.62 16.72 14.46
CA TYR A 465 25.92 16.06 14.71
C TYR A 465 26.95 17.04 15.30
N GLY A 466 26.59 18.30 15.52
CA GLY A 466 27.48 19.36 16.02
C GLY A 466 27.97 20.29 14.91
N TRP A 467 28.62 21.39 15.33
CA TRP A 467 29.11 22.42 14.42
C TRP A 467 30.23 21.91 13.51
N GLU A 468 31.31 21.37 14.10
CA GLU A 468 32.53 21.02 13.35
C GLU A 468 32.30 19.94 12.27
N PRO A 469 31.60 18.82 12.53
CA PRO A 469 31.36 17.82 11.48
C PRO A 469 30.48 18.36 10.35
N SER A 470 29.53 19.24 10.69
CA SER A 470 28.71 19.95 9.69
C SER A 470 29.57 20.88 8.86
N TRP A 471 30.51 21.57 9.49
CA TRP A 471 31.42 22.49 8.83
C TRP A 471 32.31 21.76 7.83
N GLU A 472 32.98 20.68 8.27
CA GLU A 472 33.84 19.83 7.43
C GLU A 472 33.07 19.26 6.23
N TRP A 473 31.85 18.74 6.43
CA TRP A 473 31.03 18.23 5.33
C TRP A 473 30.66 19.34 4.33
N PHE A 474 30.27 20.53 4.79
CA PHE A 474 29.95 21.63 3.89
C PHE A 474 31.19 22.20 3.17
N GLU A 475 32.36 22.18 3.81
CA GLU A 475 33.64 22.51 3.17
C GLU A 475 34.01 21.49 2.09
N GLU A 476 33.79 20.20 2.33
CA GLU A 476 33.97 19.13 1.33
C GLU A 476 33.02 19.30 0.14
N GLN A 477 31.72 19.53 0.38
CA GLN A 477 30.73 19.63 -0.70
C GLN A 477 30.87 20.90 -1.55
N TYR A 478 31.23 22.04 -0.96
CA TYR A 478 31.49 23.28 -1.73
C TYR A 478 32.90 23.35 -2.33
N GLY A 479 33.87 22.64 -1.74
CA GLY A 479 35.27 22.64 -2.19
C GLY A 479 35.84 24.05 -2.35
N SER A 480 36.28 24.39 -3.57
CA SER A 480 36.84 25.72 -3.86
C SER A 480 35.83 26.88 -3.83
N GLU A 481 34.53 26.60 -3.77
CA GLU A 481 33.47 27.62 -3.66
C GLU A 481 33.02 27.85 -2.20
N PHE A 482 33.66 27.21 -1.22
CA PHE A 482 33.32 27.36 0.19
C PHE A 482 33.63 28.77 0.71
N ASP A 483 32.58 29.52 1.08
CA ASP A 483 32.70 30.80 1.77
C ASP A 483 32.47 30.59 3.29
N PRO A 484 33.52 30.59 4.12
CA PRO A 484 33.38 30.36 5.56
C PRO A 484 32.60 31.47 6.26
N VAL A 485 32.66 32.72 5.78
CA VAL A 485 31.96 33.85 6.40
C VAL A 485 30.45 33.73 6.17
N VAL A 486 30.04 33.29 4.98
CA VAL A 486 28.64 33.03 4.63
C VAL A 486 28.12 31.79 5.37
N THR A 487 28.85 30.65 5.31
CA THR A 487 28.43 29.41 6.00
C THR A 487 28.29 29.62 7.50
N TRP A 488 29.26 30.28 8.16
CA TRP A 488 29.17 30.60 9.59
C TRP A 488 27.94 31.46 9.91
N THR A 489 27.64 32.45 9.06
CA THR A 489 26.46 33.31 9.25
C THR A 489 25.16 32.51 9.12
N GLN A 490 25.09 31.56 8.18
CA GLN A 490 23.92 30.69 8.01
C GLN A 490 23.75 29.71 9.16
N PHE A 491 24.81 28.98 9.55
CA PHE A 491 24.77 28.05 10.68
C PHE A 491 24.42 28.75 11.99
N ARG A 492 25.05 29.90 12.27
CA ARG A 492 24.71 30.73 13.43
C ARG A 492 23.25 31.19 13.40
N SER A 493 22.72 31.54 12.22
CA SER A 493 21.30 31.88 12.07
C SER A 493 20.33 30.70 12.28
N ILE A 494 20.82 29.45 12.29
CA ILE A 494 20.05 28.25 12.62
C ILE A 494 20.13 27.95 14.12
N VAL A 495 21.34 27.99 14.69
CA VAL A 495 21.61 27.68 16.11
C VAL A 495 21.05 28.76 17.04
N GLU A 496 21.22 30.05 16.71
CA GLU A 496 20.71 31.17 17.52
C GLU A 496 19.23 31.52 17.24
N GLU A 497 18.56 30.83 16.31
CA GLU A 497 17.12 31.05 16.10
C GLU A 497 16.36 30.47 17.30
N ASN A 498 15.88 31.39 18.16
CA ASN A 498 15.32 31.21 19.51
C ASN A 498 13.96 30.45 19.56
N ARG A 499 13.84 29.43 18.72
CA ARG A 499 12.71 28.53 18.47
C ARG A 499 13.15 27.05 18.42
N TYR A 500 14.45 26.76 18.52
CA TYR A 500 15.01 25.41 18.31
C TYR A 500 15.88 24.92 19.48
N HIS A 501 15.24 24.40 20.54
CA HIS A 501 15.93 23.77 21.68
C HIS A 501 16.86 22.58 21.31
N LYS A 502 16.73 22.06 20.08
CA LYS A 502 17.57 20.98 19.53
C LYS A 502 19.00 21.41 19.15
N TYR A 503 19.35 22.68 19.30
CA TYR A 503 20.70 23.20 19.11
C TYR A 503 21.29 23.83 20.38
N ASP A 504 20.63 23.67 21.54
CA ASP A 504 21.09 24.23 22.83
C ASP A 504 22.46 23.64 23.27
N ASP A 505 22.82 22.45 22.76
CA ASP A 505 24.11 21.77 22.97
C ASP A 505 25.17 22.06 21.87
N VAL A 506 24.86 22.91 20.87
CA VAL A 506 25.77 23.23 19.76
C VAL A 506 26.51 24.54 20.05
N GLU A 507 27.78 24.46 20.45
CA GLU A 507 28.61 25.65 20.64
C GLU A 507 28.89 26.36 19.31
N VAL A 508 28.60 27.66 19.24
CA VAL A 508 28.90 28.51 18.08
C VAL A 508 30.34 29.03 18.20
N PRO A 509 31.27 28.67 17.29
CA PRO A 509 32.65 29.10 17.35
C PRO A 509 32.81 30.59 16.97
N GLU A 510 33.99 31.15 17.22
CA GLU A 510 34.33 32.52 16.78
C GLU A 510 34.17 32.68 15.26
N LYS A 511 33.82 33.88 14.82
CA LYS A 511 33.59 34.17 13.41
C LYS A 511 34.90 34.05 12.60
N PRO A 512 34.93 33.26 11.50
CA PRO A 512 36.08 33.24 10.58
C PRO A 512 36.38 34.64 10.02
N THR A 513 37.66 34.90 9.77
CA THR A 513 38.19 36.17 9.23
C THR A 513 38.32 36.17 7.72
#